data_AF-A0A3B1DIC9-F1
#
_entry.id   AF-A0A3B1DIC9-F1
#
_cell.length_a   1.000
_cell.length_b   1.000
_cell.length_c   1.000
_cell.angle_alpha   90.00
_cell.angle_beta   90.00
_cell.angle_gamma   90.00
#
_symmetry.space_group_name_H-M   'P 1'
#
loop_
_entity.id
_entity.type
_entity.pdbx_description
1 polymer ?
#
loop_
_entity_poly.entity_id
_entity_poly.type
_entity_poly.pdbx_seq_one_letter_code
_entity_poly.pdbx_strand_id
1 'polypeptide(L)'
;MKHFLLTMTVVTFLSSTTLLSQATFAEGKKDIRELRVHHLFTGKKQDLQTAFKRYDGAEMNDKWEVVDGAMHLKGKGGGTIITYNQYGDFELTLEWKISKNGNSG
;
A
#
# COMPACT_ATOMS: atom_id res chain seq x y z
N MET A 1 69.55 16.14 35.02
CA MET A 1 68.52 16.98 34.35
C MET A 1 67.40 16.04 33.92
N LYS A 2 66.48 15.77 34.83
CA LYS A 2 65.08 16.25 34.80
C LYS A 2 64.30 15.68 33.61
N HIS A 3 63.71 14.51 33.86
CA HIS A 3 62.55 13.95 33.15
C HIS A 3 61.35 14.89 33.28
N PHE A 4 60.51 14.98 32.25
CA PHE A 4 59.09 15.26 32.48
C PHE A 4 58.21 14.69 31.36
N LEU A 5 57.63 13.52 31.65
CA LEU A 5 56.47 12.95 31.00
C LEU A 5 55.25 13.60 31.66
N LEU A 6 54.41 14.32 30.92
CA LEU A 6 53.14 14.85 31.45
C LEU A 6 51.98 14.06 30.83
N THR A 7 51.61 12.99 31.53
CA THR A 7 50.29 12.35 31.41
C THR A 7 49.25 13.26 32.04
N MET A 8 48.33 13.83 31.25
CA MET A 8 47.16 14.52 31.79
C MET A 8 46.10 13.50 32.20
N THR A 9 46.02 13.25 33.50
CA THR A 9 44.86 12.65 34.16
C THR A 9 44.03 13.76 34.79
N VAL A 10 42.82 13.39 35.26
CA VAL A 10 41.89 14.15 36.12
C VAL A 10 40.93 15.02 35.28
N VAL A 11 39.60 14.97 35.39
CA VAL A 11 38.70 14.67 36.51
C VAL A 11 37.41 14.04 35.98
N THR A 12 36.99 12.90 36.52
CA THR A 12 35.61 12.40 36.41
C THR A 12 34.72 13.16 37.40
N PHE A 13 33.78 13.97 36.90
CA PHE A 13 32.73 14.56 37.74
C PHE A 13 31.55 13.59 37.81
N LEU A 14 31.36 12.96 38.97
CA LEU A 14 30.18 12.16 39.29
C LEU A 14 29.21 13.07 40.06
N SER A 15 28.19 13.62 39.41
CA SER A 15 27.10 14.32 40.09
C SER A 15 25.83 13.47 40.01
N SER A 16 25.41 12.97 41.18
CA SER A 16 24.19 12.19 41.35
C SER A 16 22.92 13.02 41.13
N THR A 17 22.02 12.42 40.34
CA THR A 17 20.56 12.40 40.42
C THR A 17 19.76 13.70 40.42
N THR A 18 19.08 13.93 39.29
CA THR A 18 17.61 14.04 39.28
C THR A 18 17.07 13.04 38.27
N LEU A 19 16.50 11.93 38.76
CA LEU A 19 15.55 11.15 37.97
C LEU A 19 14.27 11.99 37.92
N LEU A 20 14.16 12.85 36.91
CA LEU A 20 12.85 13.33 36.51
C LEU A 20 12.12 12.08 36.00
N SER A 21 11.13 11.60 36.76
CA SER A 21 10.13 10.69 36.21
C SER A 21 9.47 11.43 35.06
N GLN A 22 10.00 11.25 33.85
CA GLN A 22 9.20 11.44 32.67
C GLN A 22 8.18 10.32 32.75
N ALA A 23 7.00 10.65 33.28
CA ALA A 23 5.80 9.99 32.86
C ALA A 23 5.78 10.17 31.34
N THR A 24 6.34 9.20 30.63
CA THR A 24 6.05 8.99 29.23
C THR A 24 4.56 8.73 29.21
N PHE A 25 3.78 9.79 29.00
CA PHE A 25 2.49 9.62 28.36
C PHE A 25 2.83 8.82 27.12
N ALA A 26 2.43 7.55 27.11
CA ALA A 26 2.37 6.79 25.89
C ALA A 26 1.40 7.58 25.02
N GLU A 27 1.95 8.48 24.20
CA GLU A 27 1.25 9.07 23.09
C GLU A 27 0.79 7.86 22.30
N GLY A 28 -0.48 7.51 22.47
CA GLY A 28 -1.06 6.32 21.87
C GLY A 28 -0.66 6.38 20.41
N LYS A 29 0.13 5.39 19.97
CA LYS A 29 0.60 5.31 18.59
C LYS A 29 -0.62 5.55 17.72
N LYS A 30 -0.73 6.74 17.13
CA LYS A 30 -1.62 6.92 16.01
C LYS A 30 -1.06 5.97 14.98
N ASP A 31 -1.77 4.88 14.74
CA ASP A 31 -1.57 4.04 13.57
C ASP A 31 -1.94 4.93 12.38
N ILE A 32 -1.01 5.81 12.00
CA ILE A 32 -1.09 6.56 10.76
C ILE A 32 -0.80 5.51 9.70
N ARG A 33 -1.85 4.81 9.28
CA ARG A 33 -1.77 3.92 8.13
C ARG A 33 -1.37 4.81 6.97
N GLU A 34 -0.12 4.67 6.53
CA GLU A 34 0.35 5.29 5.31
C GLU A 34 -0.64 4.91 4.19
N LEU A 35 -1.31 5.92 3.63
CA LEU A 35 -2.26 5.72 2.53
C LEU A 35 -1.47 5.22 1.32
N ARG A 36 -1.42 3.90 1.16
CA ARG A 36 -0.77 3.26 0.02
C ARG A 36 -1.75 3.21 -1.14
N VAL A 37 -1.42 3.91 -2.22
CA VAL A 37 -2.09 3.75 -3.49
C VAL A 37 -1.73 2.38 -4.07
N HIS A 38 -2.75 1.56 -4.36
CA HIS A 38 -2.58 0.27 -5.01
C HIS A 38 -3.20 0.31 -6.41
N HIS A 39 -2.35 0.34 -7.44
CA HIS A 39 -2.80 0.32 -8.83
C HIS A 39 -3.30 -1.08 -9.22
N LEU A 40 -4.60 -1.22 -9.45
CA LEU A 40 -5.23 -2.48 -9.86
C LEU A 40 -5.04 -2.78 -11.36
N PHE A 41 -4.88 -1.75 -12.18
CA PHE A 41 -4.84 -1.86 -13.63
C PHE A 41 -3.92 -0.81 -14.22
N THR A 42 -3.02 -1.23 -15.10
CA THR A 42 -2.00 -0.40 -15.76
C THR A 42 -2.29 -0.20 -17.25
N GLY A 43 -3.42 -0.73 -17.75
CA GLY A 43 -3.75 -0.71 -19.17
C GLY A 43 -3.14 -1.85 -19.97
N LYS A 44 -2.60 -2.89 -19.31
CA LYS A 44 -1.95 -4.02 -19.99
C LYS A 44 -2.81 -5.27 -19.91
N LYS A 45 -2.76 -6.10 -20.96
CA LYS A 45 -3.52 -7.35 -21.01
C LYS A 45 -3.16 -8.31 -19.87
N GLN A 46 -1.90 -8.30 -19.43
CA GLN A 46 -1.43 -9.14 -18.33
C GLN A 46 -2.18 -8.85 -17.02
N ASP A 47 -2.58 -7.59 -16.80
CA ASP A 47 -3.28 -7.17 -15.58
C ASP A 47 -4.58 -7.95 -15.37
N LEU A 48 -5.29 -8.30 -16.46
CA LEU A 48 -6.50 -9.12 -16.40
C LEU A 48 -6.26 -10.45 -15.69
N GLN A 49 -5.09 -11.06 -15.87
CA GLN A 49 -4.76 -12.37 -15.33
C GLN A 49 -4.01 -12.28 -14.00
N THR A 50 -3.35 -11.16 -13.70
CA THR A 50 -2.54 -11.02 -12.48
C THR A 50 -3.29 -10.35 -11.34
N ALA A 51 -4.28 -9.51 -11.64
CA ALA A 51 -5.01 -8.73 -10.64
C ALA A 51 -6.48 -9.15 -10.49
N PHE A 52 -7.07 -9.83 -11.48
CA PHE A 52 -8.50 -10.15 -11.51
C PHE A 52 -8.78 -11.63 -11.76
N LYS A 53 -9.95 -12.07 -11.30
CA LYS A 53 -10.55 -13.38 -11.56
C LYS A 53 -12.06 -13.23 -11.71
N ARG A 54 -12.76 -14.27 -12.19
CA ARG A 54 -14.22 -14.25 -12.19
C ARG A 54 -14.78 -14.55 -10.81
N TYR A 55 -15.94 -13.94 -10.52
CA TYR A 55 -16.66 -14.14 -9.26
C TYR A 55 -17.06 -15.61 -9.03
N ASP A 56 -17.37 -16.35 -10.10
CA ASP A 56 -17.71 -17.77 -10.03
C ASP A 56 -16.51 -18.70 -9.81
N GLY A 57 -15.33 -18.15 -9.57
CA GLY A 57 -14.10 -18.90 -9.29
C GLY A 57 -13.37 -19.41 -10.53
N ALA A 58 -13.88 -19.15 -11.74
CA ALA A 58 -13.19 -19.49 -12.98
C ALA A 58 -12.13 -18.44 -13.37
N GLU A 59 -11.17 -18.86 -14.18
CA GLU A 59 -10.19 -17.95 -14.79
C GLU A 59 -10.86 -16.97 -15.77
N MET A 60 -10.21 -15.83 -15.97
CA MET A 60 -10.67 -14.80 -16.91
C MET A 60 -10.85 -15.37 -18.31
N ASN A 61 -12.04 -15.18 -18.87
CA ASN A 61 -12.37 -15.65 -20.22
C ASN A 61 -11.96 -14.64 -21.29
N ASP A 62 -12.14 -15.03 -22.55
CA ASP A 62 -11.79 -14.23 -23.71
C ASP A 62 -12.73 -13.04 -23.96
N LYS A 63 -13.82 -12.88 -23.19
CA LYS A 63 -14.79 -11.77 -23.32
C LYS A 63 -14.28 -10.49 -22.68
N TRP A 64 -13.38 -10.62 -21.72
CA TRP A 64 -12.65 -9.50 -21.15
C TRP A 64 -11.36 -9.29 -21.92
N GLU A 65 -11.19 -8.08 -22.43
CA GLU A 65 -10.04 -7.68 -23.22
C GLU A 65 -9.52 -6.32 -22.76
N VAL A 66 -8.36 -5.95 -23.29
CA VAL A 66 -7.81 -4.61 -23.12
C VAL A 66 -7.76 -3.96 -24.50
N VAL A 67 -8.48 -2.85 -24.64
CA VAL A 67 -8.56 -2.06 -25.89
C VAL A 67 -8.22 -0.62 -25.52
N ASP A 68 -7.25 -0.04 -26.23
CA ASP A 68 -6.78 1.34 -26.00
C ASP A 68 -6.43 1.64 -24.53
N GLY A 69 -5.83 0.65 -23.85
CA GLY A 69 -5.45 0.77 -22.43
C GLY A 69 -6.62 0.69 -21.45
N ALA A 70 -7.84 0.41 -21.90
CA ALA A 70 -9.02 0.23 -21.07
C ALA A 70 -9.44 -1.24 -20.99
N MET A 71 -9.86 -1.67 -19.80
CA MET A 71 -10.53 -2.96 -19.62
C MET A 71 -11.91 -2.90 -20.27
N HIS A 72 -12.21 -3.83 -21.17
CA HIS A 72 -13.43 -3.83 -21.97
C HIS A 72 -14.10 -5.20 -21.95
N LEU A 73 -15.40 -5.20 -21.65
CA LEU A 73 -16.26 -6.37 -21.82
C LEU A 73 -16.87 -6.35 -23.22
N LYS A 74 -16.34 -7.18 -24.13
CA LYS A 74 -16.72 -7.17 -25.56
C LYS A 74 -18.18 -7.57 -25.85
N GLY A 75 -18.89 -8.12 -24.86
CA GLY A 75 -20.29 -8.50 -24.99
C GLY A 75 -20.81 -9.32 -23.82
N LYS A 76 -22.04 -9.85 -23.98
CA LYS A 76 -22.70 -10.67 -22.96
C LYS A 76 -21.92 -11.96 -22.66
N GLY A 77 -22.11 -12.49 -21.46
CA GLY A 77 -21.56 -13.78 -21.04
C GLY A 77 -20.12 -13.75 -20.53
N GLY A 78 -19.52 -12.57 -20.34
CA GLY A 78 -18.19 -12.47 -19.72
C GLY A 78 -18.20 -12.70 -18.20
N GLY A 79 -19.36 -12.58 -17.55
CA GLY A 79 -19.51 -12.72 -16.10
C GLY A 79 -18.94 -11.52 -15.32
N THR A 80 -19.18 -11.52 -14.02
CA THR A 80 -18.61 -10.53 -13.08
C THR A 80 -17.17 -10.90 -12.76
N ILE A 81 -16.31 -9.89 -12.70
CA ILE A 81 -14.91 -10.04 -12.29
C ILE A 81 -14.69 -9.36 -10.94
N ILE A 82 -13.71 -9.86 -10.21
CA ILE A 82 -13.30 -9.37 -8.91
C ILE A 82 -11.77 -9.34 -8.85
N THR A 83 -11.22 -8.50 -7.99
CA THR A 83 -9.79 -8.52 -7.70
C THR A 83 -9.40 -9.82 -6.97
N TYR A 84 -8.14 -10.25 -7.09
CA TYR A 84 -7.65 -11.37 -6.27
C TYR A 84 -7.59 -11.01 -4.78
N ASN A 85 -7.17 -9.79 -4.48
CA ASN A 85 -7.01 -9.28 -3.13
C ASN A 85 -8.35 -8.82 -2.55
N GLN A 86 -8.52 -8.99 -1.25
CA GLN A 86 -9.63 -8.43 -0.49
C GLN A 86 -9.16 -7.17 0.25
N TYR A 87 -10.03 -6.18 0.33
CA TYR A 87 -9.76 -4.89 0.94
C TYR A 87 -10.76 -4.66 2.09
N GLY A 88 -10.29 -4.06 3.19
CA GLY A 88 -11.14 -3.61 4.30
C GLY A 88 -11.67 -2.21 4.02
N ASP A 89 -11.18 -1.23 4.76
CA ASP A 89 -11.46 0.18 4.47
C ASP A 89 -10.59 0.66 3.30
N PHE A 90 -11.21 1.21 2.26
CA PHE A 90 -10.52 1.74 1.09
C PHE A 90 -11.27 2.90 0.44
N GLU A 91 -10.56 3.67 -0.37
CA GLU A 91 -11.12 4.59 -1.35
C GLU A 91 -10.77 4.07 -2.75
N LEU A 92 -11.76 3.95 -3.63
CA LEU A 92 -11.59 3.46 -4.99
C LEU A 92 -11.79 4.60 -5.99
N THR A 93 -10.79 4.83 -6.81
CA THR A 93 -10.86 5.73 -7.96
C THR A 93 -10.83 4.91 -9.24
N LEU A 94 -11.80 5.15 -10.13
CA LEU A 94 -11.82 4.57 -11.47
C LEU A 94 -12.51 5.50 -12.45
N GLU A 95 -12.15 5.37 -13.72
CA GLU A 95 -12.86 5.96 -14.85
C GLU A 95 -13.62 4.88 -15.60
N TRP A 96 -14.75 5.24 -16.19
CA TRP A 96 -15.59 4.30 -16.92
C TRP A 96 -16.20 4.96 -18.15
N LYS A 97 -16.54 4.13 -19.14
CA LYS A 97 -17.27 4.51 -20.35
C LYS A 97 -18.27 3.43 -20.69
N ILE A 98 -19.48 3.83 -21.08
CA ILE A 98 -20.55 2.91 -21.45
C ILE A 98 -21.03 3.16 -22.87
N SER A 99 -21.46 2.10 -23.56
CA SER A 99 -22.10 2.21 -24.86
C SER A 99 -23.53 2.73 -24.73
N LYS A 100 -24.13 3.17 -25.85
CA LYS A 100 -25.55 3.58 -25.88
C LYS A 100 -26.42 2.41 -25.40
N ASN A 101 -27.24 2.66 -24.38
CA ASN A 101 -28.09 1.65 -23.71
C ASN A 101 -27.31 0.51 -23.02
N GLY A 102 -26.00 0.66 -22.78
CA GLY A 102 -25.22 -0.29 -22.01
C GLY A 102 -25.51 -0.21 -20.51
N ASN A 103 -25.20 -1.29 -19.79
CA ASN A 103 -25.34 -1.38 -18.34
C ASN A 103 -24.16 -2.21 -17.77
N SER A 104 -23.49 -1.69 -16.75
CA SER A 104 -22.44 -2.34 -15.97
C SER A 104 -22.37 -1.71 -14.57
N GLY A 105 -21.68 -2.35 -13.63
CA GLY A 105 -21.52 -1.91 -12.24
C GLY A 105 -20.65 -2.85 -11.44
#